data_AF-A0AAU4MTR8-F1
#
_entry.id   AF-A0AAU4MTR8-F1
#
_cell.length_a   1.000
_cell.length_b   1.000
_cell.length_c   1.000
_cell.angle_alpha   90.00
_cell.angle_beta   90.00
_cell.angle_gamma   90.00
#
_symmetry.space_group_name_H-M   'P 1'
#
loop_
_entity.id
_entity.type
_entity.pdbx_description
1 polymer ?
#
loop_
_entity_poly.entity_id
_entity_poly.type
_entity_poly.pdbx_seq_one_letter_code
_entity_poly.pdbx_strand_id
1 'polypeptide(L)'
;MAGHEVERRALLTPVLLLLLAERRGHGYELVQRLGAFGWAEAESAHVYRLLRGMESCGEVSSHWHASATGPARRVYSITQQGAMDLALWFVRLGELHSTLHLFLERYVQLEDVAGGGGEAPDPGPHHPDHMRRMRR
;
A
#
# COMPACT_ATOMS: atom_id res chain seq x y z
N MET A 1 -5.12 12.74 -13.84
CA MET A 1 -5.51 12.07 -12.57
C MET A 1 -5.36 10.53 -12.59
N ALA A 2 -5.27 9.85 -13.75
CA ALA A 2 -5.17 8.38 -13.81
C ALA A 2 -3.80 7.79 -13.39
N GLY A 3 -2.70 8.56 -13.46
CA GLY A 3 -1.35 8.06 -13.15
C GLY A 3 -1.14 7.69 -11.67
N HIS A 4 -1.50 8.61 -10.76
CA HIS A 4 -1.39 8.38 -9.31
C HIS A 4 -2.20 7.16 -8.82
N GLU A 5 -3.33 6.89 -9.48
CA GLU A 5 -4.17 5.73 -9.18
C GLU A 5 -3.46 4.41 -9.52
N VAL A 6 -2.74 4.36 -10.64
CA VAL A 6 -1.98 3.18 -11.08
C VAL A 6 -0.79 2.92 -10.16
N GLU A 7 -0.03 3.96 -9.81
CA GLU A 7 1.09 3.88 -8.88
C GLU A 7 0.64 3.36 -7.51
N ARG A 8 -0.47 3.89 -7.00
CA ARG A 8 -1.03 3.48 -5.72
C ARG A 8 -1.53 2.04 -5.73
N ARG A 9 -2.12 1.59 -6.84
CA ARG A 9 -2.57 0.19 -7.02
C ARG A 9 -1.41 -0.79 -7.07
N ALA A 10 -0.26 -0.40 -7.61
CA ALA A 10 0.93 -1.25 -7.62
C ALA A 10 1.43 -1.60 -6.21
N LEU A 11 1.13 -0.76 -5.20
CA LEU A 11 1.46 -1.01 -3.80
C LEU A 11 0.52 -1.98 -3.09
N LEU A 12 -0.59 -2.39 -3.71
CA LEU A 12 -1.52 -3.34 -3.08
C LEU A 12 -0.89 -4.72 -2.88
N THR A 13 -0.13 -5.22 -3.86
CA THR A 13 0.53 -6.53 -3.78
C THR A 13 1.47 -6.64 -2.57
N PRO A 14 2.48 -5.75 -2.40
CA PRO A 14 3.37 -5.84 -1.23
C PRO A 14 2.63 -5.68 0.10
N VAL A 15 1.60 -4.84 0.16
CA VAL A 15 0.82 -4.68 1.40
C VAL A 15 0.00 -5.92 1.72
N LEU A 16 -0.61 -6.57 0.72
CA LEU A 16 -1.32 -7.84 0.93
C LEU A 16 -0.37 -8.95 1.38
N LEU A 17 0.84 -9.02 0.80
CA LEU A 17 1.87 -9.95 1.26
C LEU A 17 2.27 -9.69 2.71
N LEU A 18 2.49 -8.43 3.09
CA LEU A 18 2.78 -8.03 4.46
C LEU A 18 1.66 -8.47 5.42
N LEU A 19 0.41 -8.12 5.11
CA LEU A 19 -0.76 -8.49 5.93
C LEU A 19 -0.92 -10.00 6.09
N LEU A 20 -0.61 -10.77 5.06
CA LEU A 20 -0.68 -12.24 5.08
C LEU A 20 0.50 -12.87 5.83
N ALA A 21 1.68 -12.23 5.80
CA ALA A 21 2.84 -12.63 6.60
C ALA A 21 2.60 -12.39 8.09
N GLU A 22 1.95 -11.29 8.46
CA GLU A 22 1.53 -11.01 9.84
C GLU A 22 0.48 -12.01 10.32
N ARG A 23 -0.55 -12.25 9.48
CA ARG A 23 -1.65 -13.16 9.81
C ARG A 23 -2.42 -13.59 8.57
N ARG A 24 -2.53 -14.91 8.37
CA ARG A 24 -3.49 -15.53 7.43
C ARG A 24 -4.90 -14.98 7.68
N GLY A 25 -5.68 -14.79 6.63
CA GLY A 25 -6.99 -14.15 6.79
C GLY A 25 -7.94 -14.37 5.64
N HIS A 26 -9.20 -14.03 5.87
CA HIS A 26 -10.22 -14.03 4.83
C HIS A 26 -10.06 -12.80 3.92
N GLY A 27 -10.52 -12.90 2.67
CA GLY A 27 -10.48 -11.77 1.73
C GLY A 27 -11.15 -10.50 2.28
N TYR A 28 -12.27 -10.64 2.99
CA TYR A 28 -12.94 -9.50 3.62
C TYR A 28 -12.14 -8.88 4.77
N GLU A 29 -11.54 -9.70 5.64
CA GLU A 29 -10.67 -9.21 6.72
C GLU A 29 -9.42 -8.51 6.15
N LEU A 30 -8.87 -9.01 5.04
CA LEU A 30 -7.77 -8.35 4.33
C LEU A 30 -8.18 -6.96 3.82
N VAL A 31 -9.37 -6.83 3.22
CA VAL A 31 -9.91 -5.52 2.80
C VAL A 31 -10.08 -4.57 3.99
N GLN A 32 -10.58 -5.06 5.12
CA GLN A 32 -10.69 -4.23 6.33
C GLN A 32 -9.31 -3.76 6.83
N ARG A 33 -8.33 -4.66 6.89
CA ARG A 33 -6.96 -4.32 7.33
C ARG A 33 -6.26 -3.36 6.36
N LEU A 34 -6.54 -3.44 5.07
CA LEU A 34 -6.06 -2.47 4.06
C LEU A 34 -6.55 -1.04 4.34
N GLY A 35 -7.67 -0.88 5.04
CA GLY A 35 -8.18 0.42 5.47
C GLY A 35 -7.18 1.22 6.32
N ALA A 36 -6.36 0.56 7.13
CA ALA A 36 -5.32 1.22 7.94
C ALA A 36 -4.22 1.88 7.09
N PHE A 37 -4.06 1.45 5.83
CA PHE A 37 -3.12 2.04 4.88
C PHE A 37 -3.83 3.02 3.90
N GLY A 38 -5.08 3.37 4.19
CA GLY A 38 -5.85 4.36 3.44
C GLY A 38 -6.59 3.83 2.21
N TRP A 39 -6.60 2.51 1.94
CA TRP A 39 -7.42 1.95 0.85
C TRP A 39 -8.89 1.86 1.27
N ALA A 40 -9.79 2.32 0.39
CA ALA A 40 -11.23 2.30 0.64
C ALA A 40 -11.85 0.92 0.38
N GLU A 41 -12.95 0.61 1.06
CA GLU A 41 -13.71 -0.65 0.85
C GLU A 41 -14.21 -0.82 -0.60
N ALA A 42 -14.35 0.28 -1.35
CA ALA A 42 -14.71 0.28 -2.76
C ALA A 42 -13.70 -0.48 -3.64
N GLU A 43 -12.46 -0.66 -3.19
CA GLU A 43 -11.42 -1.43 -3.89
C GLU A 43 -11.56 -2.96 -3.67
N SER A 44 -12.55 -3.43 -2.92
CA SER A 44 -12.75 -4.85 -2.58
C SER A 44 -12.74 -5.77 -3.81
N ALA A 45 -13.47 -5.42 -4.88
CA ALA A 45 -13.51 -6.20 -6.11
C ALA A 45 -12.12 -6.31 -6.76
N HIS A 46 -11.30 -5.27 -6.66
CA HIS A 46 -9.91 -5.29 -7.13
C HIS A 46 -9.07 -6.23 -6.26
N VAL A 47 -9.14 -6.09 -4.93
CA VAL A 47 -8.40 -6.93 -3.99
C VAL A 47 -8.68 -8.40 -4.23
N TYR A 48 -9.94 -8.79 -4.46
CA TYR A 48 -10.27 -10.18 -4.77
C TYR A 48 -9.66 -10.66 -6.10
N ARG A 49 -9.65 -9.83 -7.15
CA ARG A 49 -8.96 -10.19 -8.41
C ARG A 49 -7.46 -10.32 -8.21
N LEU A 50 -6.87 -9.41 -7.43
CA LEU A 50 -5.44 -9.40 -7.14
C LEU A 50 -5.04 -10.65 -6.34
N LEU A 51 -5.77 -11.01 -5.29
CA LEU A 51 -5.52 -12.24 -4.52
C LEU A 51 -5.57 -13.50 -5.38
N ARG A 52 -6.43 -13.53 -6.41
CA ARG A 52 -6.51 -14.64 -7.37
C ARG A 52 -5.32 -14.65 -8.32
N GLY A 53 -4.85 -13.48 -8.74
CA GLY A 53 -3.60 -13.33 -9.49
C GLY A 53 -2.39 -13.79 -8.67
N MET A 54 -2.26 -13.33 -7.44
CA MET A 54 -1.19 -13.73 -6.52
C MET A 54 -1.19 -15.23 -6.26
N GLU A 55 -2.37 -15.84 -6.15
CA GLU A 55 -2.50 -17.30 -6.02
C GLU A 55 -2.00 -18.01 -7.29
N SER A 56 -2.35 -17.51 -8.48
CA SER A 56 -1.87 -18.08 -9.74
C SER A 56 -0.36 -17.93 -9.95
N CYS A 57 0.24 -16.87 -9.37
CA CYS A 57 1.69 -16.65 -9.36
C CYS A 57 2.42 -17.46 -8.28
N GLY A 58 1.69 -18.16 -7.40
CA GLY A 58 2.27 -18.94 -6.31
C GLY A 58 2.73 -18.12 -5.10
N GLU A 59 2.45 -16.81 -5.05
CA GLU A 59 2.81 -15.92 -3.93
C GLU A 59 1.95 -16.22 -2.69
N VAL A 60 0.71 -16.64 -2.90
CA VAL A 60 -0.24 -17.01 -1.84
C VAL A 60 -0.89 -18.36 -2.14
N SER A 61 -1.30 -19.05 -1.09
CA SER A 61 -2.15 -20.23 -1.17
C SER A 61 -3.49 -19.91 -0.53
N SER A 62 -4.51 -20.68 -0.88
CA SER A 62 -5.80 -20.53 -0.24
C SER A 62 -6.52 -21.85 -0.02
N HIS A 63 -7.35 -21.89 1.01
CA HIS A 63 -8.15 -23.05 1.36
C HIS A 63 -9.57 -22.60 1.73
N TRP A 64 -10.55 -23.43 1.41
CA TRP A 64 -11.91 -23.23 1.88
C TRP A 64 -12.01 -23.66 3.34
N HIS A 65 -12.40 -22.73 4.19
CA HIS A 65 -12.68 -22.98 5.60
C HIS A 65 -14.19 -23.03 5.79
N ALA A 66 -14.70 -24.21 6.16
CA ALA A 66 -16.10 -24.38 6.55
C ALA A 66 -16.34 -23.64 7.86
N SER A 67 -17.33 -22.75 7.88
CA SER A 67 -17.76 -22.12 9.13
C SER A 67 -18.75 -23.05 9.82
N ALA A 68 -18.69 -23.16 11.15
CA ALA A 68 -19.72 -23.84 11.94
C ALA A 68 -21.11 -23.17 11.78
N THR A 69 -21.10 -21.87 11.48
CA THR A 69 -22.28 -21.04 11.21
C THR A 69 -21.97 -20.11 10.04
N GLY A 70 -22.49 -20.42 8.85
CA GLY A 70 -22.40 -19.56 7.67
C GLY A 70 -21.69 -20.16 6.45
N PRO A 71 -21.62 -19.41 5.33
CA PRO A 71 -21.03 -19.90 4.08
C PRO A 71 -19.53 -20.15 4.25
N ALA A 72 -19.02 -21.15 3.53
CA ALA A 72 -17.59 -21.44 3.50
C ALA A 72 -16.81 -20.18 3.07
N ARG A 73 -15.74 -19.86 3.80
CA ARG A 73 -14.91 -18.68 3.52
C ARG A 73 -13.56 -19.11 3.03
N ARG A 74 -13.07 -18.41 2.02
CA ARG A 74 -11.71 -18.61 1.52
C ARG A 74 -10.72 -17.93 2.47
N VAL A 75 -9.76 -18.70 2.95
CA VAL A 75 -8.64 -18.22 3.78
C VAL A 75 -7.40 -18.20 2.91
N TYR A 76 -6.69 -17.09 2.91
CA TYR A 76 -5.42 -16.93 2.22
C TYR A 76 -4.26 -17.00 3.22
N SER A 77 -3.14 -17.56 2.77
CA SER A 77 -1.87 -17.63 3.49
C SER A 77 -0.71 -17.37 2.53
N ILE A 78 0.30 -16.63 2.99
CA ILE A 78 1.52 -16.43 2.22
C ILE A 78 2.26 -17.77 2.01
N THR A 79 2.87 -17.96 0.85
CA THR A 79 3.73 -19.12 0.58
C THR A 79 5.20 -18.78 0.85
N GLN A 80 6.10 -19.76 0.72
CA GLN A 80 7.54 -19.50 0.74
C GLN A 80 7.97 -18.54 -0.38
N GLN A 81 7.43 -18.70 -1.59
CA GLN A 81 7.69 -17.81 -2.72
C GLN A 81 7.21 -16.39 -2.39
N GLY A 82 5.98 -16.23 -1.89
CA GLY A 82 5.46 -14.91 -1.51
C GLY A 82 6.28 -14.24 -0.40
N ALA A 83 6.85 -15.01 0.52
CA ALA A 83 7.74 -14.46 1.55
C ALA A 83 9.07 -13.94 0.96
N MET A 84 9.62 -14.64 -0.05
CA MET A 84 10.79 -14.15 -0.80
C MET A 84 10.45 -12.88 -1.58
N ASP A 85 9.29 -12.85 -2.24
CA ASP A 85 8.83 -11.67 -2.99
C ASP A 85 8.57 -10.48 -2.06
N LEU A 86 8.02 -10.72 -0.85
CA LEU A 86 7.87 -9.69 0.18
C LEU A 86 9.22 -9.08 0.60
N ALA A 87 10.27 -9.89 0.74
CA ALA A 87 11.61 -9.39 1.06
C ALA A 87 12.18 -8.52 -0.09
N LEU A 88 11.96 -8.92 -1.34
CA LEU A 88 12.34 -8.11 -2.50
C LEU A 88 11.57 -6.79 -2.56
N TRP A 89 10.28 -6.82 -2.23
CA TRP A 89 9.46 -5.61 -2.09
C TRP A 89 9.98 -4.69 -1.00
N PHE A 90 10.39 -5.21 0.15
CA PHE A 90 10.97 -4.39 1.22
C PHE A 90 12.19 -3.58 0.72
N VAL A 91 13.10 -4.22 -0.02
CA VAL A 91 14.26 -3.53 -0.60
C VAL A 91 13.82 -2.44 -1.57
N ARG A 92 12.95 -2.76 -2.53
CA ARG A 92 12.46 -1.80 -3.54
C ARG A 92 11.72 -0.62 -2.93
N LEU A 93 10.88 -0.88 -1.93
CA LEU A 93 10.14 0.17 -1.24
C LEU A 93 11.06 1.04 -0.39
N GLY A 94 12.16 0.50 0.15
CA GLY A 94 13.20 1.28 0.81
C GLY A 94 13.94 2.23 -0.14
N GLU A 95 14.29 1.75 -1.34
CA GLU A 95 14.90 2.58 -2.40
C GLU A 95 13.96 3.68 -2.87
N LEU A 96 12.68 3.34 -3.10
CA LEU A 96 11.65 4.30 -3.46
C LEU A 96 11.44 5.32 -2.33
N HIS A 97 11.35 4.88 -1.08
CA HIS A 97 11.21 5.76 0.08
C HIS A 97 12.36 6.76 0.17
N SER A 98 13.60 6.30 0.00
CA SER A 98 14.79 7.17 0.02
C SER A 98 14.74 8.22 -1.11
N THR A 99 14.33 7.81 -2.30
CA THR A 99 14.16 8.71 -3.45
C THR A 99 13.07 9.75 -3.21
N LEU A 100 11.90 9.31 -2.74
CA LEU A 100 10.77 10.18 -2.42
C LEU A 100 11.12 11.16 -1.30
N HIS A 101 11.79 10.68 -0.26
CA HIS A 101 12.24 11.51 0.86
C HIS A 101 13.17 12.63 0.36
N LEU A 102 14.22 12.29 -0.40
CA LEU A 102 15.14 13.27 -0.97
C LEU A 102 14.44 14.26 -1.90
N PHE A 103 13.50 13.80 -2.72
CA PHE A 103 12.71 14.66 -3.59
C PHE A 103 11.88 15.68 -2.78
N LEU A 104 11.14 15.21 -1.77
CA LEU A 104 10.29 16.05 -0.93
C LEU A 104 11.13 17.06 -0.12
N GLU A 105 12.26 16.64 0.45
CA GLU A 105 13.20 17.53 1.15
C GLU A 105 13.71 18.64 0.23
N ARG A 106 14.14 18.30 -0.98
CA ARG A 106 14.63 19.28 -1.95
C ARG A 106 13.53 20.22 -2.43
N TYR A 107 12.30 19.73 -2.57
CA TYR A 107 11.16 20.58 -2.95
C TYR A 107 10.85 21.62 -1.87
N VAL A 108 10.82 21.22 -0.59
CA VAL A 108 10.62 22.15 0.53
C VAL A 108 11.74 23.21 0.58
N GLN A 109 13.00 22.81 0.34
CA GLN A 109 14.12 23.75 0.29
C GLN A 109 14.01 24.77 -0.85
N LEU A 110 13.39 24.42 -1.99
CA LEU A 110 13.14 25.39 -3.07
C LEU A 110 12.15 26.48 -2.62
N GLU A 111 11.10 26.11 -1.88
CA GLU A 111 10.13 27.07 -1.33
C GLU A 111 10.79 28.02 -0.32
N ASP A 112 11.71 27.51 0.52
CA ASP A 112 12.40 28.32 1.50
C ASP A 112 13.41 29.32 0.87
N VAL A 113 14.01 28.96 -0.27
CA VAL A 113 14.88 29.87 -1.04
C VAL A 113 14.05 30.90 -1.85
N ALA A 114 12.86 30.54 -2.33
CA ALA A 114 11.95 31.44 -3.03
C ALA A 114 11.16 32.38 -2.09
N GLY A 115 11.06 32.05 -0.80
CA GLY A 115 10.41 32.84 0.26
C GLY A 115 11.05 34.20 0.60
N GLY A 116 12.10 34.60 -0.13
CA GLY A 116 12.60 35.99 -0.14
C GLY A 116 11.68 37.00 -0.86
N GLY A 117 10.63 36.54 -1.56
CA GLY A 117 9.59 37.41 -2.10
C GLY A 117 8.80 36.77 -3.23
N GLY A 118 7.62 36.21 -2.93
CA GLY A 118 6.69 35.74 -3.95
C GLY A 118 5.69 34.72 -3.39
N GLU A 119 4.41 35.07 -3.45
CA GLU A 119 3.26 34.34 -2.94
C GLU A 119 3.23 32.86 -3.38
N ALA A 120 3.18 31.95 -2.40
CA ALA A 120 3.24 30.51 -2.60
C ALA A 120 1.97 29.97 -3.30
N PRO A 121 2.08 28.93 -4.14
CA PRO A 121 0.90 28.28 -4.71
C PRO A 121 0.16 27.51 -3.61
N ASP A 122 -1.17 27.70 -3.53
CA ASP A 122 -2.06 27.06 -2.56
C ASP A 122 -1.86 25.54 -2.53
N PRO A 123 -1.28 24.97 -1.46
CA PRO A 123 -1.15 23.53 -1.33
C PRO A 123 -2.55 23.02 -0.98
N GLY A 124 -3.29 22.62 -2.02
CA GLY A 124 -4.63 22.09 -1.90
C GLY A 124 -4.78 21.02 -0.80
N PRO A 125 -6.02 20.60 -0.49
CA PRO A 125 -6.46 20.03 0.80
C PRO A 125 -5.78 18.72 1.28
N HIS A 126 -4.81 18.20 0.53
CA HIS A 126 -4.04 17.00 0.85
C HIS A 126 -2.56 17.30 1.14
N HIS A 127 -2.24 18.42 1.80
CA HIS A 127 -0.89 18.66 2.31
C HIS A 127 -0.68 17.77 3.56
N PRO A 128 0.15 16.72 3.49
CA PRO A 128 0.25 15.78 4.59
C PRO A 128 1.01 16.40 5.77
N ASP A 129 0.47 16.25 6.99
CA ASP A 129 0.97 16.87 8.22
C ASP A 129 2.46 16.60 8.55
N HIS A 130 3.07 15.56 7.96
CA HIS A 130 4.50 15.29 8.13
C HIS A 130 5.39 16.35 7.43
N MET A 131 4.90 17.01 6.38
CA MET A 131 5.62 18.10 5.72
C MET A 131 5.71 19.37 6.59
N ARG A 132 4.76 19.57 7.52
CA ARG A 132 4.84 20.65 8.52
C ARG A 132 5.93 20.42 9.57
N ARG A 133 6.35 19.16 9.81
CA ARG A 133 7.38 18.81 10.79
C ARG A 133 8.81 18.93 10.23
N MET A 134 8.99 18.88 8.93
CA MET A 134 10.29 19.03 8.26
C MET A 134 10.77 20.49 8.12
N ARG A 135 9.89 21.46 8.42
CA ARG A 135 10.17 22.91 8.38
C ARG A 135 10.71 23.48 9.72
N ARG A 136 11.24 22.66 10.63
CA ARG A 136 11.81 23.10 11.93
C ARG A 136 13.27 22.73 12.08
#